data_AF-A0A2N5CLQ0-F1
#
_entry.id   AF-A0A2N5CLQ0-F1
#
_cell.length_a   1.000
_cell.length_b   1.000
_cell.length_c   1.000
_cell.angle_alpha   90.00
_cell.angle_beta   90.00
_cell.angle_gamma   90.00
#
_symmetry.space_group_name_H-M   'P 1'
#
loop_
_entity.id
_entity.type
_entity.pdbx_description
1 polymer ?
#
loop_
_entity_poly.entity_id
_entity_poly.type
_entity_poly.pdbx_seq_one_letter_code
_entity_poly.pdbx_strand_id
1 'polypeptide(L)'
;MQLPANHAELDAALAKRDWPTLADAVTGVNDLDAASRMATWERYQVYRGGGYNVVFIYVRTLSDMADSYERAALKNPELDASAKSLRKAALSQLLYLHAIIKVDGVRCADATAPIAQRDRIMEAAAPFMQAGQALEKRALVAALMGAAQQERLTAQVRDADPDLCRGGIEEIGETLEKYPDRAKAAGKVPGRPGTTIDVPVDFSRPPRYSDPETWDSKRALARTGLEDMLGEMVGLTRAKTP
;
A
#
# COMPACT_ATOMS: atom_id res chain seq x y z
N MET A 1 17.37 3.95 -17.58
CA MET A 1 16.49 3.23 -16.63
C MET A 1 16.18 1.88 -17.25
N GLN A 2 16.54 0.77 -16.61
CA GLN A 2 16.33 -0.57 -17.18
C GLN A 2 15.08 -1.18 -16.55
N LEU A 3 14.08 -1.50 -17.38
CA LEU A 3 12.82 -2.12 -16.97
C LEU A 3 12.90 -3.65 -17.14
N PRO A 4 11.95 -4.42 -16.55
CA PRO A 4 11.81 -5.84 -16.82
C PRO A 4 11.57 -6.08 -18.32
N ALA A 5 12.06 -7.21 -18.84
CA ALA A 5 11.87 -7.56 -20.24
C ALA A 5 10.37 -7.66 -20.61
N ASN A 6 9.56 -8.13 -19.66
CA ASN A 6 8.10 -8.27 -19.79
C ASN A 6 7.30 -7.03 -19.35
N HIS A 7 7.91 -5.83 -19.26
CA HIS A 7 7.21 -4.63 -18.78
C HIS A 7 5.92 -4.30 -19.54
N ALA A 8 5.84 -4.59 -20.84
CA ALA A 8 4.60 -4.40 -21.62
C ALA A 8 3.45 -5.29 -21.13
N GLU A 9 3.74 -6.51 -20.68
CA GLU A 9 2.76 -7.42 -20.10
C GLU A 9 2.33 -6.92 -18.71
N LEU A 10 3.28 -6.42 -17.91
CA LEU A 10 2.99 -5.82 -16.61
C LEU A 10 2.11 -4.57 -16.74
N ASP A 11 2.40 -3.70 -17.71
CA ASP A 11 1.58 -2.53 -18.00
C ASP A 11 0.16 -2.92 -18.45
N ALA A 12 0.04 -3.98 -19.27
CA ALA A 12 -1.26 -4.50 -19.69
C ALA A 12 -2.04 -5.13 -18.53
N ALA A 13 -1.37 -5.86 -17.63
CA ALA A 13 -1.97 -6.41 -16.42
C ALA A 13 -2.44 -5.30 -15.47
N LEU A 14 -1.62 -4.27 -15.27
CA LEU A 14 -1.97 -3.10 -14.46
C LEU A 14 -3.16 -2.33 -15.04
N ALA A 15 -3.20 -2.10 -16.35
CA ALA A 15 -4.33 -1.43 -16.99
C ALA A 15 -5.66 -2.21 -16.82
N LYS A 16 -5.57 -3.55 -16.73
CA LYS A 16 -6.72 -4.43 -16.46
C LYS A 16 -7.00 -4.65 -14.98
N ARG A 17 -6.13 -4.15 -14.08
CA ARG A 17 -6.15 -4.45 -12.64
C ARG A 17 -6.11 -5.95 -12.36
N ASP A 18 -5.30 -6.67 -13.14
CA ASP A 18 -5.03 -8.09 -12.98
C ASP A 18 -4.01 -8.30 -11.85
N TRP A 19 -4.49 -8.10 -10.62
CA TRP A 19 -3.67 -8.22 -9.41
C TRP A 19 -3.05 -9.60 -9.21
N PRO A 20 -3.73 -10.73 -9.53
CA PRO A 20 -3.09 -12.05 -9.51
C PRO A 20 -1.85 -12.12 -10.41
N THR A 21 -1.96 -11.72 -11.67
CA THR A 21 -0.82 -11.71 -12.61
C THR A 21 0.32 -10.82 -12.11
N LEU A 22 0.00 -9.64 -11.57
CA LEU A 22 1.00 -8.74 -11.01
C LEU A 22 1.68 -9.33 -9.75
N ALA A 23 0.92 -9.95 -8.86
CA ALA A 23 1.45 -10.59 -7.66
C ALA A 23 2.38 -11.77 -8.01
N ASP A 24 1.98 -12.60 -8.98
CA ASP A 24 2.80 -13.71 -9.47
C ASP A 24 4.10 -13.21 -10.11
N ALA A 25 4.03 -12.14 -10.89
CA ALA A 25 5.22 -11.55 -11.52
C ALA A 25 6.23 -11.02 -10.50
N VAL A 26 5.76 -10.42 -9.40
CA VAL A 26 6.61 -9.87 -8.33
C VAL A 26 7.22 -10.98 -7.48
N THR A 27 6.46 -12.03 -7.19
CA THR A 27 6.94 -13.17 -6.39
C THR A 27 7.84 -14.13 -7.17
N GLY A 28 7.72 -14.17 -8.50
CA GLY A 28 8.52 -15.03 -9.39
C GLY A 28 9.92 -14.51 -9.72
N VAL A 29 10.38 -13.45 -9.06
CA VAL A 29 11.69 -12.84 -9.32
C VAL A 29 12.81 -13.62 -8.60
N ASN A 30 13.67 -14.30 -9.38
CA ASN A 30 14.63 -15.27 -8.84
C ASN A 30 16.06 -14.74 -8.65
N ASP A 31 16.36 -13.51 -9.08
CA ASP A 31 17.68 -12.91 -8.92
C ASP A 31 17.60 -11.41 -8.62
N LEU A 32 18.69 -10.87 -8.07
CA LEU A 32 18.78 -9.48 -7.60
C LEU A 32 18.66 -8.46 -8.75
N ASP A 33 19.14 -8.82 -9.93
CA ASP A 33 19.14 -7.99 -11.12
C ASP A 33 17.71 -7.82 -11.65
N ALA A 34 16.97 -8.93 -11.70
CA ALA A 34 15.56 -8.96 -12.02
C ALA A 34 14.73 -8.21 -10.97
N ALA A 35 15.06 -8.35 -9.68
CA ALA A 35 14.40 -7.61 -8.59
C ALA A 35 14.61 -6.10 -8.73
N SER A 36 15.83 -5.68 -9.07
CA SER A 36 16.15 -4.28 -9.30
C SER A 36 15.39 -3.70 -10.50
N ARG A 37 15.25 -4.47 -11.60
CA ARG A 37 14.43 -4.09 -12.75
C ARG A 37 12.95 -4.03 -12.39
N MET A 38 12.43 -4.99 -11.63
CA MET A 38 11.04 -5.00 -11.16
C MET A 38 10.75 -3.78 -10.28
N ALA A 39 11.57 -3.53 -9.25
CA ALA A 39 11.49 -2.36 -8.39
C ALA A 39 11.54 -1.04 -9.19
N THR A 40 12.31 -1.01 -10.28
CA THR A 40 12.37 0.15 -11.18
C THR A 40 11.05 0.38 -11.92
N TRP A 41 10.40 -0.67 -12.40
CA TRP A 41 9.06 -0.59 -13.01
C TRP A 41 8.00 -0.18 -11.98
N GLU A 42 7.96 -0.83 -10.82
CA GLU A 42 7.00 -0.51 -9.74
C GLU A 42 7.14 0.95 -9.30
N ARG A 43 8.38 1.40 -9.07
CA ARG A 43 8.68 2.80 -8.78
C ARG A 43 8.13 3.72 -9.86
N TYR A 44 8.36 3.41 -11.14
CA TYR A 44 7.83 4.22 -12.24
C TYR A 44 6.30 4.35 -12.15
N GLN A 45 5.58 3.25 -11.90
CA GLN A 45 4.13 3.26 -11.74
C GLN A 45 3.67 4.07 -10.52
N VAL A 46 4.39 4.00 -9.40
CA VAL A 46 4.10 4.81 -8.21
C VAL A 46 4.22 6.31 -8.52
N TYR A 47 5.31 6.75 -9.15
CA TYR A 47 5.56 8.18 -9.38
C TYR A 47 4.65 8.82 -10.43
N ARG A 48 4.04 8.03 -11.31
CA ARG A 48 3.02 8.52 -12.26
C ARG A 48 1.59 8.49 -11.71
N GLY A 49 1.42 8.27 -10.41
CA GLY A 49 0.12 8.29 -9.75
C GLY A 49 -0.55 6.92 -9.63
N GLY A 50 0.24 5.84 -9.58
CA GLY A 50 -0.27 4.49 -9.31
C GLY A 50 -1.07 4.43 -7.99
N GLY A 51 -2.11 3.59 -8.01
CA GLY A 51 -3.00 3.36 -6.88
C GLY A 51 -2.35 2.67 -5.68
N TYR A 52 -3.12 2.45 -4.62
CA TYR A 52 -2.61 1.92 -3.35
C TYR A 52 -2.00 0.51 -3.51
N ASN A 53 -2.60 -0.34 -4.35
CA ASN A 53 -2.09 -1.69 -4.64
C ASN A 53 -0.69 -1.67 -5.28
N VAL A 54 -0.43 -0.74 -6.19
CA VAL A 54 0.88 -0.59 -6.84
C VAL A 54 1.94 -0.20 -5.82
N VAL A 55 1.61 0.72 -4.92
CA VAL A 55 2.52 1.12 -3.84
C VAL A 55 2.77 -0.05 -2.89
N PHE A 56 1.75 -0.83 -2.55
CA PHE A 56 1.91 -2.01 -1.69
C PHE A 56 2.81 -3.07 -2.32
N ILE A 57 2.65 -3.34 -3.62
CA ILE A 57 3.57 -4.20 -4.38
C ILE A 57 5.02 -3.69 -4.25
N TYR A 58 5.24 -2.39 -4.45
CA TYR A 58 6.57 -1.80 -4.33
C TYR A 58 7.16 -1.89 -2.91
N VAL A 59 6.34 -1.70 -1.87
CA VAL A 59 6.74 -1.88 -0.46
C VAL A 59 7.24 -3.31 -0.22
N ARG A 60 6.52 -4.30 -0.75
CA ARG A 60 6.89 -5.70 -0.62
C ARG A 60 8.23 -5.96 -1.31
N THR A 61 8.38 -5.56 -2.58
CA THR A 61 9.63 -5.76 -3.34
C THR A 61 10.82 -5.12 -2.64
N LEU A 62 10.70 -3.88 -2.14
CA LEU A 62 11.77 -3.23 -1.39
C LEU A 62 12.10 -3.96 -0.08
N SER A 63 11.08 -4.50 0.60
CA SER A 63 11.26 -5.26 1.85
C SER A 63 11.96 -6.59 1.61
N ASP A 64 11.52 -7.33 0.58
CA ASP A 64 12.12 -8.61 0.19
C ASP A 64 13.58 -8.42 -0.27
N MET A 65 13.86 -7.32 -1.00
CA MET A 65 15.23 -6.91 -1.32
C MET A 65 16.03 -6.58 -0.05
N ALA A 66 15.48 -5.79 0.87
CA ALA A 66 16.16 -5.45 2.13
C ALA A 66 16.54 -6.71 2.91
N ASP A 67 15.60 -7.63 3.10
CA ASP A 67 15.83 -8.92 3.76
C ASP A 67 16.95 -9.73 3.08
N SER A 68 17.00 -9.72 1.75
CA SER A 68 18.05 -10.40 0.97
C SER A 68 19.43 -9.79 1.23
N TYR A 69 19.53 -8.45 1.20
CA TYR A 69 20.78 -7.75 1.50
C TYR A 69 21.21 -7.92 2.97
N GLU A 70 20.27 -7.95 3.92
CA GLU A 70 20.56 -8.19 5.33
C GLU A 70 21.17 -9.58 5.54
N ARG A 71 20.59 -10.61 4.91
CA ARG A 71 21.17 -11.97 4.94
C ARG A 71 22.55 -12.02 4.28
N ALA A 72 22.74 -11.32 3.17
CA ALA A 72 24.02 -11.24 2.49
C ALA A 72 25.07 -10.47 3.32
N ALA A 73 24.65 -9.46 4.08
CA ALA A 73 25.51 -8.65 4.94
C ALA A 73 26.16 -9.45 6.08
N LEU A 74 25.55 -10.56 6.50
CA LEU A 74 26.16 -11.51 7.44
C LEU A 74 27.48 -12.11 6.93
N LYS A 75 27.67 -12.16 5.61
CA LYS A 75 28.89 -12.68 4.96
C LYS A 75 29.72 -11.57 4.32
N ASN A 76 29.09 -10.48 3.88
CA ASN A 76 29.74 -9.32 3.31
C ASN A 76 29.21 -8.03 3.96
N PRO A 77 29.85 -7.52 5.03
CA PRO A 77 29.38 -6.35 5.77
C PRO A 77 29.19 -5.07 4.94
N GLU A 78 29.83 -4.95 3.76
CA GLU A 78 29.64 -3.79 2.86
C GLU A 78 28.19 -3.66 2.36
N LEU A 79 27.42 -4.75 2.42
CA LEU A 79 26.02 -4.80 1.98
C LEU A 79 25.02 -4.27 3.03
N ASP A 80 25.46 -4.06 4.28
CA ASP A 80 24.60 -3.57 5.38
C ASP A 80 24.01 -2.18 5.09
N ALA A 81 24.80 -1.30 4.47
CA ALA A 81 24.32 0.04 4.09
C ALA A 81 23.19 -0.03 3.06
N SER A 82 23.29 -0.95 2.10
CA SER A 82 22.27 -1.18 1.07
C SER A 82 20.98 -1.76 1.69
N ALA A 83 21.12 -2.74 2.58
CA ALA A 83 20.02 -3.29 3.38
C ALA A 83 19.24 -2.20 4.13
N LYS A 84 19.94 -1.38 4.93
CA LYS A 84 19.33 -0.27 5.70
C LYS A 84 18.66 0.77 4.80
N SER A 85 19.27 1.08 3.65
CA SER A 85 18.70 2.01 2.68
C SER A 85 17.39 1.48 2.08
N LEU A 86 17.37 0.21 1.67
CA LEU A 86 16.17 -0.46 1.16
C LEU A 86 15.07 -0.54 2.22
N ARG A 87 15.42 -0.91 3.46
CA ARG A 87 14.47 -0.95 4.57
C ARG A 87 13.83 0.41 4.82
N LYS A 88 14.63 1.48 4.83
CA LYS A 88 14.13 2.86 4.96
C LYS A 88 13.22 3.24 3.79
N ALA A 89 13.57 2.85 2.56
CA ALA A 89 12.75 3.10 1.38
C ALA A 89 11.40 2.37 1.48
N ALA A 90 11.40 1.09 1.88
CA ALA A 90 10.20 0.30 2.08
C ALA A 90 9.28 0.93 3.14
N LEU A 91 9.84 1.33 4.29
CA LEU A 91 9.08 2.04 5.33
C LEU A 91 8.49 3.35 4.80
N SER A 92 9.27 4.13 4.04
CA SER A 92 8.79 5.38 3.46
C SER A 92 7.61 5.15 2.49
N GLN A 93 7.68 4.11 1.65
CA GLN A 93 6.58 3.75 0.76
C GLN A 93 5.37 3.21 1.53
N LEU A 94 5.57 2.49 2.63
CA LEU A 94 4.48 2.00 3.48
C LEU A 94 3.75 3.15 4.17
N LEU A 95 4.49 4.13 4.71
CA LEU A 95 3.88 5.36 5.24
C LEU A 95 3.15 6.14 4.15
N TYR A 96 3.72 6.24 2.95
CA TYR A 96 3.07 6.88 1.80
C TYR A 96 1.79 6.14 1.36
N LEU A 97 1.76 4.81 1.42
CA LEU A 97 0.57 4.00 1.19
C LEU A 97 -0.56 4.37 2.16
N HIS A 98 -0.26 4.52 3.46
CA HIS A 98 -1.25 4.99 4.43
C HIS A 98 -1.71 6.44 4.17
N ALA A 99 -0.82 7.29 3.65
CA ALA A 99 -1.19 8.62 3.21
C ALA A 99 -2.17 8.60 2.03
N ILE A 100 -1.95 7.74 1.03
CA ILE A 100 -2.89 7.53 -0.09
C ILE A 100 -4.25 7.12 0.45
N ILE A 101 -4.30 6.08 1.29
CA ILE A 101 -5.57 5.55 1.81
C ILE A 101 -6.35 6.64 2.57
N LYS A 102 -5.66 7.43 3.40
CA LYS A 102 -6.29 8.54 4.14
C LYS A 102 -6.76 9.66 3.23
N VAL A 103 -5.92 10.12 2.32
CA VAL A 103 -6.19 11.31 1.50
C VAL A 103 -7.14 10.96 0.37
N ASP A 104 -6.85 9.93 -0.41
CA ASP A 104 -7.65 9.58 -1.59
C ASP A 104 -8.90 8.76 -1.23
N GLY A 105 -8.93 8.14 -0.05
CA GLY A 105 -10.11 7.42 0.46
C GLY A 105 -11.34 8.31 0.63
N VAL A 106 -11.19 9.63 0.76
CA VAL A 106 -12.32 10.58 0.81
C VAL A 106 -13.11 10.65 -0.51
N ARG A 107 -12.53 10.14 -1.60
CA ARG A 107 -13.20 10.01 -2.90
C ARG A 107 -14.19 8.85 -2.93
N CYS A 108 -14.13 7.93 -1.98
CA CYS A 108 -15.07 6.81 -1.91
C CYS A 108 -16.43 7.29 -1.38
N ALA A 109 -17.52 6.77 -1.96
CA ALA A 109 -18.86 7.07 -1.46
C ALA A 109 -19.10 6.44 -0.09
N ASP A 110 -18.67 5.18 0.07
CA ASP A 110 -18.68 4.45 1.33
C ASP A 110 -17.35 4.67 2.07
N ALA A 111 -17.40 5.40 3.19
CA ALA A 111 -16.22 5.70 4.00
C ALA A 111 -15.62 4.48 4.71
N THR A 112 -16.36 3.36 4.78
CA THR A 112 -15.87 2.12 5.39
C THR A 112 -14.94 1.33 4.47
N ALA A 113 -15.04 1.53 3.14
CA ALA A 113 -14.16 0.88 2.17
C ALA A 113 -12.67 1.21 2.39
N PRO A 114 -12.23 2.49 2.40
CA PRO A 114 -10.82 2.81 2.65
C PRO A 114 -10.35 2.41 4.05
N ILE A 115 -11.24 2.37 5.05
CA ILE A 115 -10.92 1.87 6.39
C ILE A 115 -10.62 0.36 6.34
N ALA A 116 -11.46 -0.42 5.66
CA ALA A 116 -11.24 -1.85 5.48
C ALA A 116 -9.93 -2.13 4.72
N GLN A 117 -9.60 -1.34 3.70
CA GLN A 117 -8.33 -1.47 2.99
C GLN A 117 -7.14 -1.11 3.88
N ARG A 118 -7.22 -0.04 4.66
CA ARG A 118 -6.19 0.30 5.67
C ARG A 118 -5.93 -0.88 6.60
N ASP A 119 -6.98 -1.49 7.13
CA ASP A 119 -6.85 -2.56 8.12
C ASP A 119 -6.26 -3.83 7.50
N ARG A 120 -6.67 -4.19 6.28
CA ARG A 120 -6.06 -5.29 5.51
C ARG A 120 -4.58 -5.04 5.22
N ILE A 121 -4.22 -3.81 4.81
CA ILE A 121 -2.83 -3.43 4.57
C ILE A 121 -2.02 -3.48 5.87
N MET A 122 -2.56 -2.99 7.00
CA MET A 122 -1.87 -3.06 8.29
C MET A 122 -1.58 -4.50 8.70
N GLU A 123 -2.53 -5.41 8.48
CA GLU A 123 -2.36 -6.84 8.74
C GLU A 123 -1.31 -7.46 7.81
N ALA A 124 -1.43 -7.23 6.49
CA ALA A 124 -0.51 -7.80 5.51
C ALA A 124 0.91 -7.21 5.58
N ALA A 125 1.05 -5.94 5.98
CA ALA A 125 2.31 -5.22 6.07
C ALA A 125 2.95 -5.26 7.46
N ALA A 126 2.34 -5.95 8.45
CA ALA A 126 2.83 -5.96 9.82
C ALA A 126 4.32 -6.33 9.94
N PRO A 127 4.84 -7.36 9.24
CA PRO A 127 6.26 -7.69 9.28
C PRO A 127 7.15 -6.56 8.72
N PHE A 128 6.71 -5.90 7.65
CA PHE A 128 7.45 -4.79 7.03
C PHE A 128 7.47 -3.57 7.94
N MET A 129 6.36 -3.28 8.61
CA MET A 129 6.27 -2.21 9.60
C MET A 129 7.20 -2.49 10.79
N GLN A 130 7.17 -3.69 11.34
CA GLN A 130 8.02 -4.09 12.46
C GLN A 130 9.51 -3.95 12.12
N ALA A 131 9.92 -4.44 10.95
CA ALA A 131 11.29 -4.33 10.50
C ALA A 131 11.70 -2.87 10.21
N GLY A 132 10.78 -2.07 9.66
CA GLY A 132 10.99 -0.63 9.45
C GLY A 132 11.16 0.14 10.76
N GLN A 133 10.36 -0.17 11.78
CA GLN A 133 10.44 0.47 13.10
C GLN A 133 11.74 0.17 13.86
N ALA A 134 12.45 -0.91 13.50
CA ALA A 134 13.76 -1.23 14.06
C ALA A 134 14.90 -0.32 13.55
N LEU A 135 14.63 0.55 12.58
CA LEU A 135 15.59 1.54 12.09
C LEU A 135 15.93 2.58 13.17
N GLU A 136 17.12 3.16 13.06
CA GLU A 136 17.50 4.28 13.92
C GLU A 136 16.59 5.50 13.72
N LYS A 137 16.43 6.31 14.78
CA LYS A 137 15.54 7.48 14.79
C LYS A 137 15.71 8.41 13.58
N ARG A 138 16.96 8.63 13.14
CA ARG A 138 17.26 9.47 11.98
C ARG A 138 16.66 8.89 10.68
N ALA A 139 16.72 7.57 10.52
CA ALA A 139 16.16 6.89 9.36
C ALA A 139 14.62 6.86 9.40
N LEU A 140 14.01 6.72 10.59
CA LEU A 140 12.56 6.85 10.77
C LEU A 140 12.06 8.24 10.35
N VAL A 141 12.73 9.30 10.82
CA VAL A 141 12.40 10.69 10.42
C VAL A 141 12.56 10.88 8.92
N ALA A 142 13.63 10.36 8.32
CA ALA A 142 13.85 10.45 6.88
C ALA A 142 12.78 9.70 6.07
N ALA A 143 12.34 8.52 6.54
CA ALA A 143 11.26 7.76 5.90
C ALA A 143 9.92 8.52 5.95
N LEU A 144 9.60 9.10 7.12
CA LEU A 144 8.42 9.95 7.32
C LEU A 144 8.41 11.17 6.39
N MET A 145 9.53 11.91 6.34
CA MET A 145 9.67 13.06 5.45
C MET A 145 9.56 12.66 3.97
N GLY A 146 10.16 11.52 3.59
CA GLY A 146 10.05 10.97 2.24
C GLY A 146 8.59 10.67 1.86
N ALA A 147 7.83 10.06 2.78
CA ALA A 147 6.42 9.73 2.56
C ALA A 147 5.55 10.99 2.39
N ALA A 148 5.72 11.97 3.29
CA ALA A 148 4.99 13.24 3.22
C ALA A 148 5.32 14.03 1.95
N GLN A 149 6.60 14.07 1.56
CA GLN A 149 7.02 14.72 0.32
C GLN A 149 6.42 14.02 -0.90
N GLN A 150 6.42 12.70 -0.93
CA GLN A 150 5.86 11.93 -2.03
C GLN A 150 4.35 12.13 -2.17
N GLU A 151 3.61 12.20 -1.06
CA GLU A 151 2.17 12.57 -1.06
C GLU A 151 1.96 13.88 -1.81
N ARG A 152 2.68 14.93 -1.41
CA ARG A 152 2.54 16.27 -1.99
C ARG A 152 2.83 16.28 -3.50
N LEU A 153 3.86 15.56 -3.93
CA LEU A 153 4.28 15.52 -5.34
C LEU A 153 3.33 14.73 -6.24
N THR A 154 2.75 13.64 -5.71
CA THR A 154 1.99 12.70 -6.54
C THR A 154 0.48 12.91 -6.44
N ALA A 155 -0.02 13.65 -5.45
CA ALA A 155 -1.46 13.75 -5.22
C ALA A 155 -2.27 14.38 -6.35
N GLN A 156 -1.65 15.24 -7.15
CA GLN A 156 -2.32 15.87 -8.28
C GLN A 156 -2.44 14.95 -9.49
N VAL A 157 -1.58 13.93 -9.58
CA VAL A 157 -1.54 12.99 -10.73
C VAL A 157 -2.19 11.65 -10.42
N ARG A 158 -2.64 11.42 -9.19
CA ARG A 158 -3.37 10.20 -8.81
C ARG A 158 -4.85 10.30 -9.18
N ASP A 159 -5.26 9.41 -10.08
CA ASP A 159 -6.67 9.19 -10.44
C ASP A 159 -7.48 8.60 -9.28
N ALA A 160 -8.80 8.56 -9.42
CA ALA A 160 -9.67 7.89 -8.46
C ALA A 160 -9.40 6.38 -8.51
N ASP A 161 -8.88 5.82 -7.42
CA ASP A 161 -8.55 4.40 -7.34
C ASP A 161 -9.83 3.57 -7.11
N PRO A 162 -10.27 2.77 -8.10
CA PRO A 162 -11.48 1.98 -7.97
C PRO A 162 -11.39 0.92 -6.88
N ASP A 163 -10.20 0.36 -6.66
CA ASP A 163 -10.04 -0.76 -5.74
C ASP A 163 -9.91 -0.28 -4.29
N LEU A 164 -9.55 0.99 -4.09
CA LEU A 164 -9.59 1.65 -2.77
C LEU A 164 -11.02 1.82 -2.28
N CYS A 165 -11.96 2.05 -3.20
CA CYS A 165 -13.37 2.28 -2.91
C CYS A 165 -14.23 1.01 -2.98
N ARG A 166 -13.60 -0.16 -2.90
CA ARG A 166 -14.26 -1.46 -2.83
C ARG A 166 -14.17 -2.12 -1.47
N GLY A 167 -15.12 -3.01 -1.19
CA GLY A 167 -15.17 -3.86 -0.01
C GLY A 167 -15.59 -3.13 1.26
N GLY A 168 -16.33 -2.02 1.11
CA GLY A 168 -17.03 -1.35 2.20
C GLY A 168 -18.31 -2.09 2.59
N ILE A 169 -18.89 -1.71 3.73
CA ILE A 169 -20.08 -2.34 4.32
C ILE A 169 -21.28 -2.26 3.37
N GLU A 170 -21.44 -1.17 2.62
CA GLU A 170 -22.54 -1.05 1.64
C GLU A 170 -22.39 -2.05 0.51
N GLU A 171 -21.18 -2.15 -0.08
CA GLU A 171 -20.93 -3.11 -1.16
C GLU A 171 -21.04 -4.56 -0.66
N ILE A 172 -20.59 -4.84 0.56
CA ILE A 172 -20.72 -6.14 1.20
C ILE A 172 -22.21 -6.49 1.38
N GLY A 173 -23.01 -5.59 1.96
CA GLY A 173 -24.43 -5.82 2.21
C GLY A 173 -25.20 -6.09 0.91
N GLU A 174 -25.02 -5.23 -0.09
CA GLU A 174 -25.68 -5.38 -1.39
C GLU A 174 -25.21 -6.65 -2.14
N THR A 175 -23.95 -7.05 -1.98
CA THR A 175 -23.45 -8.30 -2.57
C THR A 175 -24.06 -9.52 -1.89
N LEU A 176 -24.21 -9.49 -0.56
CA LEU A 176 -24.89 -10.54 0.21
C LEU A 176 -26.38 -10.65 -0.16
N GLU A 177 -27.06 -9.52 -0.39
CA GLU A 177 -28.44 -9.51 -0.87
C GLU A 177 -28.57 -10.09 -2.28
N LYS A 178 -27.65 -9.72 -3.18
CA LYS A 178 -27.67 -10.18 -4.59
C LYS A 178 -27.24 -11.64 -4.74
N TYR A 179 -26.34 -12.12 -3.89
CA TYR A 179 -25.75 -13.46 -3.96
C TYR A 179 -25.68 -14.14 -2.58
N PRO A 180 -26.84 -14.43 -1.94
CA PRO A 180 -26.88 -14.96 -0.57
C PRO A 180 -26.10 -16.26 -0.39
N ASP A 181 -26.07 -17.11 -1.43
CA ASP A 181 -25.41 -18.43 -1.39
C ASP A 181 -23.92 -18.40 -1.73
N ARG A 182 -23.37 -17.24 -2.14
CA ARG A 182 -21.95 -17.14 -2.53
C ARG A 182 -21.03 -16.73 -1.40
N ALA A 183 -21.59 -16.31 -0.27
CA ALA A 183 -20.85 -16.02 0.94
C ALA A 183 -20.34 -17.33 1.56
N LYS A 184 -19.03 -17.43 1.80
CA LYS A 184 -18.43 -18.63 2.40
C LYS A 184 -17.95 -18.32 3.80
N ALA A 185 -18.22 -19.20 4.76
CA ALA A 185 -17.57 -19.09 6.06
C ALA A 185 -16.06 -19.35 5.87
N ALA A 186 -15.23 -18.34 6.14
CA ALA A 186 -13.78 -18.42 6.08
C ALA A 186 -13.17 -19.11 7.33
N GLY A 187 -14.02 -19.56 8.25
CA GLY A 187 -13.64 -20.15 9.53
C GLY A 187 -13.48 -19.11 10.65
N LYS A 188 -13.04 -19.58 11.82
CA LYS A 188 -12.69 -18.71 12.96
C LYS A 188 -11.25 -18.25 12.80
N VAL A 189 -11.02 -16.94 12.82
CA VAL A 189 -9.67 -16.37 12.87
C VAL A 189 -9.25 -16.24 14.34
N PRO A 190 -8.09 -16.79 14.76
CA PRO A 190 -7.60 -16.64 16.13
C PRO A 190 -7.56 -15.17 16.56
N GLY A 191 -8.11 -14.86 17.74
CA GLY A 191 -8.14 -13.49 18.27
C GLY A 191 -9.27 -12.59 17.75
N ARG A 192 -10.16 -13.08 16.86
CA ARG A 192 -11.37 -12.35 16.44
C ARG A 192 -12.64 -13.05 16.93
N PRO A 193 -13.51 -12.40 17.72
CA PRO A 193 -14.81 -12.97 18.05
C PRO A 193 -15.70 -13.05 16.80
N GLY A 194 -16.35 -14.19 16.59
CA GLY A 194 -17.31 -14.40 15.49
C GLY A 194 -16.83 -15.37 14.39
N THR A 195 -17.63 -15.45 13.32
CA THR A 195 -17.33 -16.21 12.10
C THR A 195 -16.95 -15.21 11.01
N THR A 196 -15.78 -15.37 10.41
CA THR A 196 -15.41 -14.59 9.23
C THR A 196 -16.18 -15.12 8.03
N ILE A 197 -16.73 -14.23 7.21
CA ILE A 197 -17.44 -14.58 5.98
C ILE A 197 -16.68 -13.94 4.81
N ASP A 198 -16.29 -14.77 3.86
CA ASP A 198 -15.77 -14.34 2.57
C ASP A 198 -16.95 -13.97 1.68
N VAL A 199 -17.02 -12.70 1.33
CA VAL A 199 -18.01 -12.16 0.40
C VAL A 199 -17.31 -11.96 -0.94
N PRO A 200 -17.78 -12.59 -2.04
CA PRO A 200 -17.14 -12.45 -3.34
C PRO A 200 -17.23 -11.00 -3.83
N VAL A 201 -16.26 -10.53 -4.61
CA VAL A 201 -16.35 -9.21 -5.23
C VAL A 201 -17.31 -9.28 -6.43
N ASP A 202 -18.29 -8.37 -6.49
CA ASP A 202 -19.11 -8.20 -7.69
C ASP A 202 -18.39 -7.29 -8.70
N PHE A 203 -17.59 -7.90 -9.58
CA PHE A 203 -16.88 -7.18 -10.63
C PHE A 203 -17.79 -6.50 -11.66
N SER A 204 -19.06 -6.91 -11.77
CA SER A 204 -20.03 -6.27 -12.69
C SER A 204 -20.47 -4.89 -12.20
N ARG A 205 -20.29 -4.61 -10.91
CA ARG A 205 -20.64 -3.34 -10.30
C ARG A 205 -19.41 -2.43 -10.23
N PRO A 206 -19.44 -1.22 -10.80
CA PRO A 206 -18.37 -0.25 -10.60
C PRO A 206 -18.36 0.27 -9.15
N PRO A 207 -17.20 0.66 -8.61
CA PRO A 207 -17.12 1.30 -7.30
C PRO A 207 -17.90 2.62 -7.31
N ARG A 208 -18.42 3.01 -6.15
CA ARG A 208 -19.09 4.29 -5.97
C ARG A 208 -18.10 5.32 -5.44
N TYR A 209 -18.16 6.51 -6.03
CA TYR A 209 -17.37 7.65 -5.58
C TYR A 209 -18.27 8.73 -4.99
N SER A 210 -17.72 9.50 -4.05
CA SER A 210 -18.34 10.71 -3.55
C SER A 210 -18.33 11.80 -4.62
N ASP A 211 -19.07 12.89 -4.39
CA ASP A 211 -19.17 14.02 -5.33
C ASP A 211 -17.79 14.61 -5.70
N PRO A 212 -17.39 14.55 -6.99
CA PRO A 212 -16.12 15.09 -7.48
C PRO A 212 -15.90 16.58 -7.17
N GLU A 213 -16.95 17.39 -7.10
CA GLU A 213 -16.84 18.82 -6.77
C GLU A 213 -16.30 19.04 -5.35
N THR A 214 -16.44 18.03 -4.47
CA THR A 214 -15.98 18.07 -3.08
C THR A 214 -14.61 17.43 -2.85
N TRP A 215 -14.01 16.78 -3.85
CA TRP A 215 -12.81 15.97 -3.64
C TRP A 215 -11.62 16.82 -3.19
N ASP A 216 -11.37 17.97 -3.81
CA ASP A 216 -10.19 18.77 -3.50
C ASP A 216 -10.23 19.34 -2.09
N SER A 217 -11.39 19.86 -1.66
CA SER A 217 -11.58 20.36 -0.29
C SER A 217 -11.48 19.24 0.74
N LYS A 218 -12.08 18.08 0.48
CA LYS A 218 -11.98 16.89 1.36
C LYS A 218 -10.55 16.36 1.46
N ARG A 219 -9.80 16.31 0.34
CA ARG A 219 -8.39 15.89 0.33
C ARG A 219 -7.51 16.88 1.09
N ALA A 220 -7.74 18.18 0.92
CA ALA A 220 -7.03 19.20 1.69
C ALA A 220 -7.28 19.03 3.20
N LEU A 221 -8.54 18.80 3.59
CA LEU A 221 -8.88 18.54 4.98
C LEU A 221 -8.24 17.24 5.50
N ALA A 222 -8.24 16.17 4.71
CA ALA A 222 -7.62 14.89 5.06
C ALA A 222 -6.10 14.98 5.24
N ARG A 223 -5.43 15.97 4.63
CA ARG A 223 -3.99 16.22 4.87
C ARG A 223 -3.71 16.87 6.22
N THR A 224 -4.72 17.48 6.86
CA THR A 224 -4.56 18.05 8.20
C THR A 224 -4.19 16.93 9.19
N GLY A 225 -3.06 17.08 9.88
CA GLY A 225 -2.53 16.08 10.81
C GLY A 225 -2.04 14.79 10.13
N LEU A 226 -1.80 14.79 8.81
CA LEU A 226 -1.25 13.63 8.11
C LEU A 226 0.14 13.25 8.65
N GLU A 227 1.02 14.24 8.81
CA GLU A 227 2.38 14.01 9.32
C GLU A 227 2.38 13.45 10.74
N ASP A 228 1.48 13.92 11.61
CA ASP A 228 1.36 13.42 12.98
C ASP A 228 0.85 11.98 12.99
N MET A 229 -0.16 11.65 12.19
CA MET A 229 -0.66 10.28 12.02
C MET A 229 0.44 9.34 11.53
N LEU A 230 1.19 9.74 10.49
CA LEU A 230 2.30 8.94 9.97
C LEU A 230 3.45 8.83 11.00
N GLY A 231 3.70 9.87 11.79
CA GLY A 231 4.69 9.86 12.87
C GLY A 231 4.32 8.88 13.98
N GLU A 232 3.05 8.87 14.42
CA GLU A 232 2.53 7.92 15.41
C GLU A 232 2.76 6.47 14.99
N MET A 233 2.59 6.16 13.69
CA MET A 233 2.82 4.81 13.16
C MET A 233 4.26 4.31 13.33
N VAL A 234 5.23 5.20 13.52
CA VAL A 234 6.65 4.85 13.75
C VAL A 234 7.14 5.28 15.13
N GLY A 235 6.22 5.54 16.07
CA GLY A 235 6.56 5.95 17.43
C GLY A 235 7.19 7.35 17.52
N LEU A 236 7.04 8.18 16.49
CA LEU A 236 7.48 9.57 16.46
C LEU A 236 6.29 10.49 16.73
N THR A 237 6.03 10.77 18.00
CA THR A 237 5.07 11.84 18.36
C THR A 237 5.81 13.17 18.47
N ARG A 238 5.22 14.24 17.92
CA ARG A 238 5.63 15.59 18.32
C ARG A 238 5.37 15.69 19.82
N ALA A 239 6.39 15.97 20.62
CA ALA A 239 6.17 16.32 22.01
C ALA A 239 5.13 17.46 22.00
N LYS A 240 3.97 17.25 22.63
CA LYS A 240 3.04 18.34 22.88
C LYS A 240 3.80 19.29 23.80
N THR A 241 4.32 20.39 23.27
CA THR A 241 4.83 21.46 24.11
C THR A 241 3.64 21.92 24.95
N PRO A 242 3.70 21.81 26.29
CA PRO A 242 2.62 22.24 27.17
C PRO A 242 2.33 23.74 27.03
#